data_AF-W8KPY5-F1
#
_entry.id   AF-W8KPY5-F1
#
_cell.length_a   1.000
_cell.length_b   1.000
_cell.length_c   1.000
_cell.angle_alpha   90.00
_cell.angle_beta   90.00
_cell.angle_gamma   90.00
#
_symmetry.space_group_name_H-M   'P 1'
#
loop_
_entity.id
_entity.type
_entity.pdbx_description
1 polymer ?
#
loop_
_entity_poly.entity_id
_entity_poly.type
_entity_poly.pdbx_seq_one_letter_code
_entity_poly.pdbx_strand_id
1 'polypeptide(L)'
;MLSGEGAYLYGGRWNSRGVSMVYLGTSLAQAAMELLVHLDRHEVLEAYHKVQVSFEDALVSHIRIDDLPENWATPSMASPVRQVGDRWVEEQVSVILQVPSASIPGEYNFLLNPAHPDVDKLQVGPVSTFSYDPRLQK
;
A
#
# COMPACT_ATOMS: atom_id res chain seq x y z
N MET A 1 14.17 -3.51 5.51
CA MET A 1 13.44 -4.24 4.44
C MET A 1 12.20 -3.45 3.99
N LEU A 2 11.41 -2.91 4.91
CA LEU A 2 10.21 -2.12 4.60
C LEU A 2 10.49 -0.61 4.65
N SER A 3 11.48 -0.10 3.91
CA SER A 3 11.90 1.32 3.99
C SER A 3 10.95 2.30 3.30
N GLY A 4 10.09 1.82 2.39
CA GLY A 4 9.22 2.68 1.57
C GLY A 4 9.96 3.48 0.50
N GLU A 5 11.20 3.12 0.17
CA GLU A 5 12.06 3.87 -0.76
C GLU A 5 11.44 4.05 -2.16
N GLY A 6 10.76 3.04 -2.70
CA GLY A 6 10.07 3.16 -3.98
C GLY A 6 9.01 4.26 -3.97
N ALA A 7 8.16 4.30 -2.93
CA ALA A 7 7.16 5.35 -2.76
C ALA A 7 7.79 6.71 -2.47
N TYR A 8 8.91 6.75 -1.76
CA TYR A 8 9.67 7.99 -1.53
C TYR A 8 10.17 8.59 -2.85
N LEU A 9 10.74 7.78 -3.74
CA LEU A 9 11.35 8.25 -5.00
C LEU A 9 10.30 8.69 -6.03
N TYR A 10 9.24 7.90 -6.18
CA TYR A 10 8.26 8.04 -7.28
C TYR A 10 6.91 8.59 -6.84
N GLY A 11 6.62 8.59 -5.54
CA GLY A 11 5.29 8.85 -5.01
C GLY A 11 4.35 7.67 -5.28
N GLY A 12 3.13 7.77 -4.76
CA GLY A 12 2.07 6.81 -5.01
C GLY A 12 0.71 7.49 -5.04
N ARG A 13 -0.36 6.72 -4.85
CA ARG A 13 -1.70 7.31 -4.70
C ARG A 13 -1.80 8.14 -3.42
N TRP A 14 -1.30 7.58 -2.32
CA TRP A 14 -1.47 8.10 -0.98
C TRP A 14 -0.29 8.91 -0.46
N ASN A 15 0.78 9.08 -1.24
CA ASN A 15 1.94 9.86 -0.81
C ASN A 15 2.61 10.63 -1.96
N SER A 16 3.16 11.78 -1.62
CA SER A 16 4.02 12.58 -2.48
C SER A 16 5.45 12.02 -2.53
N ARG A 17 6.20 12.44 -3.56
CA ARG A 17 7.65 12.19 -3.61
C ARG A 17 8.31 12.86 -2.41
N GLY A 18 9.27 12.17 -1.78
CA GLY A 18 9.90 12.61 -0.54
C GLY A 18 9.25 12.08 0.73
N VAL A 19 8.13 11.35 0.62
CA VAL A 19 7.46 10.72 1.77
C VAL A 19 7.57 9.20 1.63
N SER A 20 8.23 8.55 2.59
CA SER A 20 8.38 7.09 2.62
C SER A 20 7.08 6.43 3.07
N MET A 21 6.62 5.45 2.29
CA MET A 21 5.40 4.70 2.57
C MET A 21 5.50 3.31 1.97
N VAL A 22 4.96 2.29 2.66
CA VAL A 22 4.87 0.94 2.13
C VAL A 22 3.40 0.60 1.90
N TYR A 23 3.07 0.13 0.71
CA TYR A 23 1.72 -0.28 0.33
C TYR A 23 1.59 -1.78 0.55
N LEU A 24 0.56 -2.17 1.29
CA LEU A 24 0.28 -3.55 1.65
C LEU A 24 -1.16 -3.88 1.23
N GLY A 25 -1.36 -5.09 0.71
CA GLY A 25 -2.71 -5.63 0.58
C GLY A 25 -3.21 -6.17 1.93
N THR A 26 -4.51 -6.09 2.19
CA THR A 26 -5.20 -6.79 3.29
C THR A 26 -5.14 -8.31 3.14
N SER A 27 -4.96 -8.78 1.90
CA SER A 27 -4.74 -10.19 1.58
C SER A 27 -3.72 -10.35 0.45
N LEU A 28 -3.19 -11.57 0.30
CA LEU A 28 -2.33 -11.90 -0.83
C LEU A 28 -3.05 -11.69 -2.17
N ALA A 29 -4.33 -12.06 -2.25
CA ALA A 29 -5.13 -11.90 -3.47
C ALA A 29 -5.27 -10.42 -3.85
N GLN A 30 -5.45 -9.56 -2.85
CA GLN A 30 -5.59 -8.13 -3.08
C GLN A 30 -4.26 -7.49 -3.51
N ALA A 31 -3.16 -7.80 -2.83
CA ALA A 31 -1.82 -7.34 -3.23
C ALA A 31 -1.47 -7.79 -4.65
N ALA A 32 -1.85 -9.03 -5.01
CA ALA A 32 -1.66 -9.55 -6.36
C ALA A 32 -2.52 -8.81 -7.39
N MET A 33 -3.77 -8.50 -7.08
CA MET A 33 -4.64 -7.73 -7.98
C MET A 33 -4.10 -6.32 -8.26
N GLU A 34 -3.58 -5.63 -7.23
CA GLU A 34 -2.96 -4.31 -7.41
C GLU A 34 -1.75 -4.38 -8.35
N LEU A 35 -0.92 -5.41 -8.26
CA LEU A 35 0.19 -5.62 -9.21
C LEU A 35 -0.32 -5.84 -10.63
N LEU A 36 -1.37 -6.64 -10.84
CA LEU A 36 -1.94 -6.84 -12.17
C LEU A 36 -2.51 -5.57 -12.80
N VAL A 37 -3.15 -4.72 -12.00
CA VAL A 37 -3.71 -3.44 -12.47
C VAL A 37 -2.61 -2.44 -12.87
N HIS A 38 -1.46 -2.47 -12.20
CA HIS A 38 -0.39 -1.51 -12.41
C HIS A 38 0.72 -2.00 -13.36
N LEU A 39 0.81 -3.31 -13.63
CA LEU A 39 1.84 -3.89 -14.49
C LEU A 39 1.24 -4.25 -15.85
N ASP A 40 1.53 -3.41 -16.85
CA ASP A 40 1.19 -3.67 -18.26
C ASP A 40 1.94 -4.88 -18.86
N ARG A 41 2.80 -5.57 -18.10
CA ARG A 41 3.66 -6.65 -18.59
C ARG A 41 3.70 -7.85 -17.65
N HIS A 42 3.10 -8.95 -18.10
CA HIS A 42 3.03 -10.23 -17.38
C HIS A 42 4.42 -10.85 -17.09
N GLU A 43 5.43 -10.53 -17.90
CA GLU A 43 6.80 -11.05 -17.75
C GLU A 43 7.50 -10.59 -16.47
N VAL A 44 7.05 -9.49 -15.86
CA VAL A 44 7.65 -8.98 -14.60
C VAL A 44 7.07 -9.70 -13.38
N LEU A 45 5.95 -10.42 -13.53
CA LEU A 45 5.23 -11.02 -12.42
C LEU A 45 6.03 -12.12 -11.69
N GLU A 46 6.93 -12.81 -12.39
CA GLU A 46 7.81 -13.83 -11.80
C GLU A 46 8.94 -13.25 -10.94
N ALA A 47 9.23 -11.94 -11.06
CA ALA A 47 10.22 -11.26 -10.24
C ALA A 47 9.68 -10.86 -8.85
N TYR A 48 8.36 -10.96 -8.63
CA TYR A 48 7.74 -10.55 -7.38
C TYR A 48 7.84 -11.63 -6.32
N HIS A 49 8.07 -11.15 -5.10
CA HIS A 49 8.11 -11.98 -3.91
C HIS A 49 6.96 -11.57 -2.98
N LYS A 50 6.51 -12.53 -2.19
CA LYS A 50 5.56 -12.32 -1.11
C LYS A 50 6.31 -12.08 0.19
N VAL A 51 5.83 -11.11 0.96
CA VAL A 51 6.20 -10.89 2.37
C VAL A 51 4.91 -10.74 3.15
N GLN A 52 4.74 -11.52 4.21
CA GLN A 52 3.63 -11.34 5.14
C GLN A 52 4.02 -10.35 6.23
N VAL A 53 3.13 -9.41 6.54
CA VAL A 53 3.29 -8.51 7.69
C VAL A 53 2.10 -8.73 8.61
N SER A 54 2.38 -9.06 9.87
CA SER A 54 1.37 -9.27 10.91
C SER A 54 1.52 -8.20 11.99
N PHE A 55 0.40 -7.75 12.54
CA PHE A 55 0.35 -6.68 13.53
C PHE A 55 -0.91 -6.78 14.39
N GLU A 56 -0.90 -6.10 15.53
CA GLU A 56 -2.08 -5.95 16.38
C GLU A 56 -2.99 -4.84 15.84
N ASP A 57 -4.29 -4.99 16.03
CA ASP A 57 -5.31 -4.04 15.57
C ASP A 57 -5.11 -2.63 16.17
N ALA A 58 -4.54 -2.55 17.38
CA ALA A 58 -4.22 -1.29 18.06
C ALA A 58 -3.19 -0.42 17.30
N LEU A 59 -2.47 -0.97 16.32
CA LEU A 59 -1.53 -0.23 15.48
C LEU A 59 -2.17 0.38 14.23
N VAL A 60 -3.46 0.12 14.01
CA VAL A 60 -4.21 0.48 12.81
C VAL A 60 -5.10 1.69 13.09
N SER A 61 -5.05 2.68 12.20
CA SER A 61 -6.11 3.68 12.08
C SER A 61 -6.88 3.44 10.77
N HIS A 62 -8.09 3.98 10.68
CA HIS A 62 -8.97 3.81 9.51
C HIS A 62 -9.38 5.18 8.99
N ILE A 63 -9.38 5.34 7.67
CA ILE A 63 -10.02 6.49 7.03
C ILE A 63 -11.36 6.08 6.44
N ARG A 64 -12.39 6.90 6.67
CA ARG A 64 -13.68 6.68 6.03
C ARG A 64 -13.65 7.25 4.63
N ILE A 65 -14.35 6.61 3.71
CA ILE A 65 -14.48 7.11 2.33
C ILE A 65 -15.10 8.51 2.28
N ASP A 66 -16.00 8.81 3.23
CA ASP A 66 -16.68 10.11 3.35
C ASP A 66 -15.71 11.25 3.71
N ASP A 67 -14.55 10.93 4.29
CA ASP A 67 -13.51 11.89 4.68
C ASP A 67 -12.54 12.18 3.53
N LEU A 68 -12.69 11.49 2.39
CA LEU A 68 -11.80 11.61 1.24
C LEU A 68 -12.30 12.67 0.23
N PRO A 69 -11.38 13.32 -0.50
CA PRO A 69 -11.75 14.17 -1.63
C PRO A 69 -12.57 13.41 -2.68
N GLU A 70 -13.52 14.08 -3.34
CA GLU A 70 -14.43 13.45 -4.32
C GLU A 70 -13.71 12.65 -5.42
N ASN A 71 -12.52 13.08 -5.81
CA ASN A 71 -11.70 12.46 -6.86
C ASN A 71 -10.56 11.56 -6.32
N TRP A 72 -10.66 11.06 -5.09
CA TRP A 72 -9.59 10.25 -4.46
C TRP A 72 -9.21 9.00 -5.27
N ALA A 73 -10.19 8.38 -5.94
CA ALA A 73 -9.99 7.18 -6.73
C ALA A 73 -9.40 7.46 -8.13
N THR A 74 -9.43 8.71 -8.60
CA THR A 74 -8.92 9.07 -9.93
C THR A 74 -7.40 8.83 -10.03
N PRO A 75 -6.90 8.15 -11.08
CA PRO A 75 -5.47 7.89 -11.26
C PRO A 75 -4.76 9.15 -11.75
N SER A 76 -4.54 10.11 -10.85
CA SER A 76 -3.83 11.35 -11.14
C SER A 76 -2.76 11.63 -10.10
N MET A 77 -1.55 11.92 -10.56
CA MET A 77 -0.44 12.36 -9.70
C MET A 77 -0.73 13.70 -9.01
N ALA A 78 -1.70 14.47 -9.49
CA ALA A 78 -2.13 15.73 -8.87
C ALA A 78 -3.29 15.55 -7.86
N SER A 79 -3.66 14.31 -7.54
CA SER A 79 -4.81 14.06 -6.66
C SER A 79 -4.55 14.61 -5.25
N PRO A 80 -5.49 15.39 -4.67
CA PRO A 80 -5.41 15.89 -3.30
C PRO A 80 -5.28 14.78 -2.26
N VAL A 81 -5.64 13.54 -2.60
CA VAL A 81 -5.57 12.37 -1.72
C VAL A 81 -4.16 12.07 -1.20
N ARG A 82 -3.10 12.51 -1.91
CA ARG A 82 -1.72 12.39 -1.42
C ARG A 82 -1.48 13.14 -0.13
N GLN A 83 -2.07 14.33 0.00
CA GLN A 83 -1.88 15.16 1.19
C GLN A 83 -2.48 14.51 2.44
N VAL A 84 -3.49 13.65 2.26
CA VAL A 84 -4.07 12.86 3.36
C VAL A 84 -3.02 11.90 3.93
N GLY A 85 -2.35 11.13 3.08
CA GLY A 85 -1.33 10.20 3.53
C GLY A 85 -0.01 10.87 3.92
N ASP A 86 0.38 11.97 3.25
CA ASP A 86 1.53 12.78 3.66
C ASP A 86 1.36 13.31 5.09
N ARG A 87 0.19 13.88 5.40
CA ARG A 87 -0.14 14.34 6.75
C ARG A 87 -0.15 13.20 7.75
N TRP A 88 -0.75 12.06 7.40
CA TRP A 88 -0.76 10.88 8.26
C TRP A 88 0.67 10.39 8.62
N VAL A 89 1.60 10.41 7.65
CA VAL A 89 3.01 10.08 7.90
C VAL A 89 3.69 11.12 8.78
N GLU A 90 3.52 12.41 8.45
CA GLU A 90 4.13 13.55 9.16
C GLU A 90 3.68 13.62 10.63
N GLU A 91 2.38 13.47 10.88
CA GLU A 91 1.80 13.49 12.22
C GLU A 91 2.00 12.19 12.99
N GLN A 92 2.56 11.15 12.36
CA GLN A 92 2.80 9.83 12.95
C GLN A 92 1.54 9.28 13.67
N VAL A 93 0.37 9.39 13.02
CA VAL A 93 -0.93 9.08 13.65
C VAL A 93 -1.03 7.61 14.06
N SER A 94 -0.49 6.70 13.24
CA SER A 94 -0.45 5.27 13.51
C SER A 94 0.65 4.59 12.69
N VAL A 95 0.96 3.33 13.01
CA VAL A 95 1.91 2.52 12.21
C VAL A 95 1.27 2.13 10.88
N ILE A 96 0.00 1.70 10.93
CA ILE A 96 -0.77 1.26 9.77
C ILE A 96 -1.98 2.17 9.58
N LEU A 97 -2.29 2.54 8.35
CA LEU A 97 -3.54 3.18 7.95
C LEU A 97 -4.29 2.27 6.99
N GLN A 98 -5.51 1.90 7.32
CA GLN A 98 -6.42 1.23 6.41
C GLN A 98 -7.09 2.27 5.51
N VAL A 99 -7.02 2.05 4.19
CA VAL A 99 -7.58 2.93 3.17
C VAL A 99 -8.42 2.15 2.17
N PRO A 100 -9.46 2.73 1.55
CA PRO A 100 -10.22 2.04 0.52
C PRO A 100 -9.33 1.73 -0.70
N SER A 101 -9.55 0.58 -1.34
CA SER A 101 -8.89 0.25 -2.61
C SER A 101 -9.57 1.01 -3.74
N ALA A 102 -8.77 1.73 -4.54
CA ALA A 102 -9.25 2.37 -5.76
C ALA A 102 -9.46 1.36 -6.91
N SER A 103 -8.77 0.21 -6.84
CA SER A 103 -8.79 -0.84 -7.86
C SER A 103 -9.97 -1.80 -7.68
N ILE A 104 -10.39 -2.04 -6.44
CA ILE A 104 -11.50 -2.95 -6.11
C ILE A 104 -12.47 -2.24 -5.14
N PRO A 105 -13.62 -1.73 -5.63
CA PRO A 105 -14.62 -1.12 -4.77
C PRO A 105 -15.12 -2.08 -3.67
N GLY A 106 -15.16 -1.60 -2.43
CA GLY A 106 -15.58 -2.40 -1.26
C GLY A 106 -14.44 -3.12 -0.54
N GLU A 107 -13.24 -3.15 -1.12
CA GLU A 107 -12.03 -3.69 -0.49
C GLU A 107 -11.14 -2.57 0.06
N TYR A 108 -10.15 -2.95 0.88
CA TYR A 108 -9.23 -2.04 1.54
C TYR A 108 -7.78 -2.44 1.33
N ASN A 109 -6.89 -1.46 1.24
CA ASN A 109 -5.44 -1.60 1.36
C ASN A 109 -4.98 -1.15 2.74
N PHE A 110 -3.76 -1.54 3.10
CA PHE A 110 -3.02 -0.97 4.22
C PHE A 110 -1.84 -0.14 3.73
N LEU A 111 -1.61 0.99 4.39
CA LEU A 111 -0.42 1.81 4.24
C LEU A 111 0.40 1.67 5.51
N LEU A 112 1.70 1.49 5.38
CA LEU A 112 2.65 1.40 6.49
C LEU A 112 3.55 2.63 6.48
N ASN A 113 3.64 3.29 7.65
CA ASN A 113 4.59 4.36 7.93
C ASN A 113 5.89 3.75 8.49
N PRO A 114 6.96 3.67 7.68
CA PRO A 114 8.21 3.06 8.12
C PRO A 114 8.98 3.91 9.15
N ALA A 115 8.61 5.17 9.33
CA ALA A 115 9.24 6.10 10.27
C ALA A 115 8.46 6.21 11.60
N HIS A 116 7.37 5.47 11.78
CA HIS A 116 6.60 5.50 13.02
C HIS A 116 7.41 4.87 14.17
N PRO A 117 7.42 5.44 15.40
CA PRO A 117 8.25 4.92 16.51
C PRO A 117 7.92 3.48 16.90
N ASP A 118 6.66 3.08 16.70
CA ASP A 118 6.16 1.72 16.98
C ASP A 118 6.28 0.74 15.80
N VAL A 119 7.02 1.07 14.74
CA VAL A 119 7.17 0.19 13.56
C VAL A 119 7.79 -1.17 13.91
N ASP A 120 8.62 -1.24 14.95
CA ASP A 120 9.24 -2.48 15.42
C ASP A 120 8.26 -3.45 16.08
N LYS A 121 7.01 -3.02 16.33
CA LYS A 121 5.94 -3.91 16.82
C LYS A 121 5.35 -4.79 15.70
N LEU A 122 5.71 -4.53 14.44
CA LEU A 122 5.29 -5.35 13.31
C LEU A 122 6.09 -6.66 13.25
N GLN A 123 5.42 -7.75 12.88
CA GLN A 123 6.07 -9.02 12.59
C GLN A 123 6.18 -9.19 11.08
N VAL A 124 7.41 -9.10 10.57
CA VAL A 124 7.71 -9.31 9.15
C VAL A 124 8.11 -10.77 8.94
N GLY A 125 7.31 -11.49 8.16
CA GLY A 125 7.57 -12.87 7.77
C GLY A 125 8.72 -13.00 6.77
N PRO A 126 9.14 -14.23 6.44
CA PRO A 126 10.17 -14.47 5.45
C PRO A 126 9.73 -14.01 4.06
N VAL A 127 10.70 -13.61 3.24
CA VAL A 127 10.50 -13.39 1.80
C VAL A 127 10.33 -14.77 1.15
N SER A 128 9.21 -14.97 0.46
CA SER A 128 8.94 -16.20 -0.30
C SER A 128 8.64 -15.88 -1.75
N THR A 129 8.87 -16.83 -2.64
CA THR A 129 8.43 -16.70 -4.03
C THR A 129 6.92 -16.60 -4.10
N PHE A 130 6.43 -15.85 -5.10
CA PHE A 130 5.03 -15.76 -5.44
C PHE A 130 4.89 -15.94 -6.95
N SER A 131 3.89 -16.71 -7.37
CA SER A 131 3.62 -16.94 -8.78
C SER A 131 2.12 -16.89 -9.00
N TYR A 132 1.72 -16.21 -10.06
CA TYR A 132 0.34 -16.23 -10.52
C TYR A 132 0.02 -17.58 -11.13
N ASP A 133 -1.27 -17.89 -11.19
CA ASP A 133 -1.74 -19.00 -12.01
C ASP A 133 -1.34 -18.74 -13.48
N PRO A 134 -0.66 -19.68 -14.16
CA PRO A 134 -0.22 -19.51 -15.55
C PRO A 134 -1.34 -19.14 -16.53
N ARG A 135 -2.60 -19.43 -16.21
CA ARG A 135 -3.77 -19.06 -17.03
C ARG A 135 -4.01 -17.55 -17.10
N LEU A 136 -3.41 -16.76 -16.20
CA LEU A 136 -3.50 -15.29 -16.18
C LEU A 136 -2.47 -14.62 -17.13
N GLN A 137 -1.49 -15.37 -17.66
CA GLN A 137 -0.39 -14.83 -18.46
C GLN A 137 -0.68 -14.82 -19.98
N LYS A 138 -1.93 -14.58 -20.42
CA LYS A 138 -2.30 -14.63 -21.85
C LYS A 138 -2.10 -13.31 -22.57
#